data_AF-A0A964G0E0-F1
#
_entry.id   AF-A0A964G0E0-F1
#
_cell.length_a   1.000
_cell.length_b   1.000
_cell.length_c   1.000
_cell.angle_alpha   90.00
_cell.angle_beta   90.00
_cell.angle_gamma   90.00
#
_symmetry.space_group_name_H-M   'P 1'
#
loop_
_entity.id
_entity.type
_entity.pdbx_description
1 polymer ?
#
loop_
_entity_poly.entity_id
_entity_poly.type
_entity_poly.pdbx_seq_one_letter_code
_entity_poly.pdbx_strand_id
1 'polypeptide(L)'
;MNPIELTIIPHQTQDGLAYQHLRLRITTQDGIIIPDDLQGLKIPQNVQFSQGIVIEGRGAIWLYGYLVHECHPAAWVGCYDPRLEGAVVVATHKHEVSVGQIIKLNLPT
;
A
#
# COMPACT_ATOMS: atom_id res chain seq x y z
N MET A 1 -20.12 8.15 -4.45
CA MET A 1 -19.23 7.59 -3.42
C MET A 1 -18.17 6.82 -4.18
N ASN A 2 -16.88 7.05 -3.92
CA ASN A 2 -15.82 6.40 -4.69
C ASN A 2 -15.86 4.88 -4.39
N PRO A 3 -15.85 3.98 -5.39
CA PRO A 3 -15.89 2.54 -5.17
C PRO A 3 -14.59 1.97 -4.59
N ILE A 4 -13.56 2.80 -4.46
CA ILE A 4 -12.25 2.47 -3.90
C ILE A 4 -12.18 3.03 -2.48
N GLU A 5 -12.14 2.14 -1.48
CA GLU A 5 -11.93 2.50 -0.08
C GLU A 5 -10.48 2.24 0.31
N LEU A 6 -9.88 3.22 0.98
CA LEU A 6 -8.52 3.18 1.48
C LEU A 6 -8.53 3.38 3.00
N THR A 7 -7.91 2.46 3.74
CA THR A 7 -7.73 2.57 5.19
C THR A 7 -6.25 2.45 5.52
N ILE A 8 -5.75 3.32 6.41
CA ILE A 8 -4.37 3.23 6.88
C ILE A 8 -4.31 2.74 8.33
N ILE A 9 -3.44 1.77 8.59
CA ILE A 9 -3.30 1.12 9.90
C ILE A 9 -1.82 1.14 10.30
N PRO A 10 -1.42 1.77 11.42
CA PRO A 10 -0.05 1.67 11.91
C PRO A 10 0.32 0.23 12.24
N HIS A 11 1.51 -0.22 11.81
CA HIS A 11 1.97 -1.58 12.07
C HIS A 11 3.52 -1.67 12.07
N GLN A 12 4.03 -2.90 12.18
CA GLN A 12 5.44 -3.23 12.25
C GLN A 12 5.70 -4.54 11.50
N THR A 13 6.82 -4.58 10.81
CA THR A 13 7.32 -5.79 10.13
C THR A 13 7.65 -6.87 11.17
N GLN A 14 7.89 -8.11 10.73
CA GLN A 14 8.31 -9.18 11.64
C GLN A 14 9.62 -8.85 12.38
N ASP A 15 10.49 -8.03 11.78
CA ASP A 15 11.76 -7.58 12.35
C ASP A 15 11.64 -6.25 13.14
N GLY A 16 10.41 -5.77 13.40
CA GLY A 16 10.14 -4.59 14.23
C GLY A 16 10.27 -3.23 13.51
N LEU A 17 10.61 -3.20 12.23
CA LEU A 17 10.60 -1.96 11.43
C LEU A 17 9.17 -1.40 11.34
N ALA A 18 8.97 -0.14 11.73
CA ALA A 18 7.66 0.51 11.67
C ALA A 18 7.23 0.81 10.22
N TYR A 19 5.96 0.56 9.92
CA TYR A 19 5.33 0.90 8.64
C TYR A 19 3.84 1.18 8.83
N GLN A 20 3.18 1.62 7.76
CA GLN A 20 1.74 1.78 7.72
C GLN A 20 1.14 0.86 6.66
N HIS A 21 0.12 0.09 7.05
CA HIS A 21 -0.62 -0.79 6.17
C HIS A 21 -1.75 -0.01 5.48
N LEU A 22 -1.61 0.25 4.18
CA LEU A 22 -2.65 0.83 3.35
C LEU A 22 -3.52 -0.29 2.77
N ARG A 23 -4.65 -0.54 3.42
CA ARG A 23 -5.66 -1.52 3.01
C ARG A 23 -6.55 -0.94 1.92
N LEU A 24 -6.57 -1.58 0.77
CA LEU A 24 -7.40 -1.29 -0.40
C LEU A 24 -8.62 -2.23 -0.44
N ARG A 25 -9.81 -1.67 -0.58
CA ARG A 25 -11.06 -2.42 -0.81
C ARG A 25 -11.83 -1.84 -1.98
N ILE A 26 -12.30 -2.72 -2.87
CA ILE A 26 -13.29 -2.39 -3.90
C ILE A 26 -14.67 -2.73 -3.34
N THR A 27 -15.60 -1.78 -3.38
CA THR A 27 -16.94 -1.89 -2.76
C THR A 27 -18.05 -2.21 -3.76
N THR A 28 -17.76 -2.21 -5.06
CA THR A 28 -18.72 -2.65 -6.08
C THR A 28 -19.01 -4.15 -5.92
N GLN A 29 -20.26 -4.54 -6.17
CA GLN A 29 -20.70 -5.93 -5.98
C GLN A 29 -20.02 -6.90 -6.95
N ASP A 30 -19.69 -6.44 -8.15
CA ASP A 30 -18.97 -7.20 -9.18
C ASP A 30 -17.44 -7.11 -9.04
N GLY A 31 -16.93 -6.28 -8.13
CA GLY A 31 -15.50 -6.02 -7.95
C GLY A 31 -14.88 -5.25 -9.11
N ILE A 32 -15.69 -4.63 -9.97
CA ILE A 32 -15.23 -3.86 -11.13
C ILE A 32 -15.09 -2.40 -10.73
N ILE A 33 -13.98 -1.80 -11.17
CA ILE A 33 -13.71 -0.36 -11.11
C ILE A 33 -13.29 0.09 -12.52
N ILE A 34 -13.55 1.35 -12.83
CA ILE A 34 -13.15 1.99 -14.09
C ILE A 34 -12.05 3.03 -13.83
N PRO A 35 -11.24 3.40 -14.84
CA PRO A 35 -10.17 4.38 -14.65
C PRO A 35 -10.65 5.73 -14.09
N ASP A 36 -11.88 6.15 -14.41
CA ASP A 36 -12.47 7.38 -13.90
C ASP A 36 -12.66 7.36 -12.38
N ASP A 37 -12.71 6.19 -11.74
CA ASP A 37 -12.80 6.06 -10.29
C ASP A 37 -11.52 6.53 -9.58
N LEU A 38 -10.40 6.70 -10.30
CA LEU A 38 -9.20 7.36 -9.76
C LEU A 38 -9.41 8.86 -9.54
N GLN A 39 -10.34 9.49 -10.26
CA GLN A 39 -10.53 10.93 -10.19
C GLN A 39 -10.97 11.34 -8.78
N GLY A 40 -10.13 12.14 -8.12
CA GLY A 40 -10.39 12.61 -6.76
C GLY A 40 -10.23 11.54 -5.68
N LEU A 41 -9.75 10.32 -6.02
CA LEU A 41 -9.23 9.40 -5.02
C LEU A 41 -8.07 10.09 -4.30
N LYS A 42 -8.02 9.94 -2.98
CA LYS A 42 -6.95 10.50 -2.14
C LYS A 42 -6.57 9.46 -1.11
N ILE A 43 -5.26 9.35 -0.84
CA ILE A 43 -4.78 8.61 0.32
C ILE A 43 -5.28 9.27 1.63
N PRO A 44 -5.43 8.49 2.72
CA PRO A 44 -5.84 9.05 4.02
C PRO A 44 -4.94 10.20 4.48
N GLN A 45 -5.51 11.24 5.10
CA GLN A 45 -4.75 12.45 5.48
C GLN A 45 -3.75 12.24 6.63
N ASN A 46 -3.91 11.17 7.40
CA ASN A 46 -3.09 10.84 8.57
C ASN A 46 -1.86 9.97 8.22
N VAL A 47 -1.47 9.90 6.95
CA VAL A 47 -0.27 9.17 6.50
C VAL A 47 1.00 9.80 7.07
N GLN A 48 1.83 8.98 7.72
CA GLN A 48 3.18 9.34 8.18
C GLN A 48 4.25 8.97 7.13
N PHE A 49 4.61 9.90 6.26
CA PHE A 49 5.61 9.65 5.20
C PHE A 49 7.04 9.39 5.71
N SER A 50 7.31 9.63 7.00
CA SER A 50 8.58 9.23 7.63
C SER A 50 8.73 7.70 7.78
N GLN A 51 7.66 6.94 7.59
CA GLN A 51 7.62 5.48 7.70
C GLN A 51 7.42 4.83 6.33
N GLY A 52 7.60 3.50 6.28
CA GLY A 52 7.21 2.71 5.12
C GLY A 52 5.70 2.64 4.95
N ILE A 53 5.24 2.43 3.71
CA ILE A 53 3.83 2.14 3.41
C ILE A 53 3.74 0.84 2.63
N VAL A 54 2.87 -0.07 3.08
CA VAL A 54 2.58 -1.33 2.39
C VAL A 54 1.17 -1.28 1.85
N ILE A 55 1.02 -1.46 0.54
CA ILE A 55 -0.28 -1.52 -0.14
C ILE A 55 -0.72 -2.98 -0.19
N GLU A 56 -1.92 -3.25 0.31
CA GLU A 56 -2.51 -4.59 0.34
C GLU A 56 -4.00 -4.52 0.01
N GLY A 57 -4.48 -5.49 -0.77
CA GLY A 57 -5.88 -5.58 -1.16
C GLY A 57 -6.02 -6.25 -2.53
N ARG A 58 -7.23 -6.21 -3.09
CA ARG A 58 -7.48 -6.62 -4.48
C ARG A 58 -7.74 -5.37 -5.31
N GLY A 59 -7.07 -5.24 -6.44
CA GLY A 59 -7.25 -4.10 -7.33
C GLY A 59 -6.58 -4.31 -8.69
N ALA A 60 -6.96 -3.46 -9.64
CA ALA A 60 -6.34 -3.44 -10.95
C ALA A 60 -4.89 -2.91 -10.87
N ILE A 61 -4.04 -3.33 -11.80
CA ILE A 61 -2.62 -2.93 -11.83
C ILE A 61 -2.45 -1.40 -11.89
N TRP A 62 -3.30 -0.71 -12.65
CA TRP A 62 -3.26 0.76 -12.74
C TRP A 62 -3.60 1.45 -11.41
N LEU A 63 -4.42 0.83 -10.56
CA LEU A 63 -4.72 1.36 -9.23
C LEU A 63 -3.50 1.20 -8.32
N TYR A 64 -2.79 0.08 -8.40
CA TYR A 64 -1.50 -0.07 -7.72
C TYR A 64 -0.48 0.94 -8.21
N GLY A 65 -0.36 1.17 -9.51
CA GLY A 65 0.53 2.18 -10.08
C GLY A 65 0.23 3.59 -9.52
N TYR A 66 -1.05 3.95 -9.48
CA TYR A 66 -1.51 5.20 -8.87
C TYR A 66 -1.16 5.28 -7.38
N LEU A 67 -1.49 4.26 -6.59
CA LEU A 67 -1.23 4.25 -5.15
C LEU A 67 0.27 4.28 -4.81
N VAL A 68 1.11 3.59 -5.59
CA VAL A 68 2.56 3.67 -5.44
C VAL A 68 3.05 5.10 -5.68
N HIS A 69 2.49 5.79 -6.69
CA HIS A 69 2.83 7.19 -6.93
C HIS A 69 2.37 8.12 -5.80
N GLU A 70 1.14 7.99 -5.31
CA GLU A 70 0.64 8.80 -4.19
C GLU A 70 1.44 8.57 -2.89
N CYS A 71 1.89 7.32 -2.67
CA CYS A 71 2.70 6.96 -1.52
C CYS A 71 4.20 7.23 -1.71
N HIS A 72 4.67 7.71 -2.86
CA HIS A 72 6.10 7.88 -3.15
C HIS A 72 6.88 8.78 -2.16
N PRO A 73 6.28 9.74 -1.42
CA PRO A 73 7.02 10.50 -0.42
C PRO A 73 7.37 9.68 0.83
N ALA A 74 6.79 8.48 1.00
CA ALA A 74 7.06 7.60 2.12
C ALA A 74 8.54 7.15 2.13
N ALA A 75 9.07 6.81 3.30
CA ALA A 75 10.45 6.33 3.43
C ALA A 75 10.75 5.16 2.48
N TRP A 76 9.76 4.29 2.28
CA TRP A 76 9.71 3.26 1.25
C TRP A 76 8.26 2.84 0.99
N VAL A 77 8.01 2.26 -0.18
CA VAL A 77 6.71 1.72 -0.58
C VAL A 77 6.87 0.26 -0.95
N GLY A 78 5.97 -0.59 -0.44
CA GLY A 78 5.91 -2.00 -0.79
C GLY A 78 4.52 -2.46 -1.22
N CYS A 79 4.46 -3.47 -2.08
CA CYS A 79 3.21 -4.14 -2.43
C CYS A 79 3.19 -5.51 -1.75
N TYR A 80 2.14 -5.79 -0.97
CA TYR A 80 1.97 -7.09 -0.33
C TYR A 80 1.67 -8.17 -1.36
N ASP A 81 2.40 -9.28 -1.29
CA ASP A 81 2.13 -10.49 -2.05
C ASP A 81 1.85 -11.65 -1.08
N PRO A 82 0.60 -12.18 -1.03
CA PRO A 82 0.26 -13.30 -0.15
C PRO A 82 1.12 -14.55 -0.35
N ARG A 83 1.66 -14.77 -1.56
CA ARG A 83 2.51 -15.94 -1.87
C ARG A 83 3.88 -15.84 -1.22
N LEU A 84 4.32 -14.61 -0.93
CA LEU A 84 5.59 -14.31 -0.30
C LEU A 84 5.43 -14.03 1.20
N GLU A 85 4.19 -13.94 1.70
CA GLU A 85 3.87 -13.54 3.08
C GLU A 85 4.63 -12.25 3.48
N GLY A 86 4.67 -11.29 2.56
CA GLY A 86 5.50 -10.11 2.72
C GLY A 86 5.26 -9.06 1.66
N ALA A 87 5.83 -7.87 1.89
CA ALA A 87 5.81 -6.78 0.94
C ALA A 87 7.08 -6.79 0.09
N VAL A 88 6.90 -6.73 -1.23
CA VAL A 88 7.98 -6.45 -2.17
C VAL A 88 8.18 -4.94 -2.22
N VAL A 89 9.36 -4.45 -1.83
CA VAL A 89 9.69 -3.02 -1.90
C VAL A 89 9.80 -2.59 -3.37
N VAL A 90 9.01 -1.59 -3.77
CA VAL A 90 8.94 -1.07 -5.14
C VAL A 90 9.53 0.33 -5.29
N ALA A 91 9.65 1.08 -4.18
CA ALA A 91 10.31 2.39 -4.12
C ALA A 91 10.92 2.60 -2.73
N THR A 92 12.04 3.33 -2.65
CA THR A 92 12.72 3.64 -1.39
C THR A 92 13.53 4.94 -1.49
N HIS A 93 13.51 5.73 -0.43
CA HIS A 93 14.42 6.89 -0.20
C HIS A 93 15.40 6.61 0.94
N LYS A 94 15.50 5.35 1.36
CA LYS A 94 16.27 4.88 2.52
C LYS A 94 17.27 3.82 2.09
N HIS A 95 18.45 3.81 2.70
CA HIS A 95 19.49 2.82 2.40
C HIS A 95 19.25 1.50 3.14
N GLU A 96 18.44 1.54 4.20
CA GLU A 96 18.09 0.41 5.05
C GLU A 96 17.19 -0.62 4.34
N VAL A 97 16.52 -0.22 3.24
CA VAL A 97 15.69 -1.11 2.43
C VAL A 97 15.94 -0.88 0.94
N SER A 98 15.92 -1.96 0.15
CA SER A 98 16.24 -1.94 -1.28
C SER A 98 15.06 -2.32 -2.14
N VAL A 99 14.94 -1.74 -3.35
CA VAL A 99 13.94 -2.18 -4.33
C VAL A 99 14.12 -3.67 -4.64
N GLY A 100 13.02 -4.42 -4.68
CA GLY A 100 12.99 -5.87 -4.84
C GLY A 100 13.18 -6.67 -3.55
N GLN A 101 13.55 -6.02 -2.43
CA GLN A 101 13.60 -6.67 -1.13
C GLN A 101 12.20 -7.15 -0.72
N ILE A 102 12.13 -8.36 -0.17
CA ILE A 102 10.92 -8.89 0.44
C ILE A 102 11.01 -8.66 1.95
N ILE A 103 10.10 -7.86 2.48
CA ILE A 103 9.96 -7.62 3.92
C ILE A 103 8.84 -8.50 4.44
N LYS A 104 9.14 -9.38 5.39
CA LYS A 104 8.16 -10.30 5.96
C LYS A 104 7.20 -9.58 6.91
N LEU A 105 5.90 -9.87 6.77
CA LEU A 105 4.84 -9.17 7.49
C LEU A 105 3.85 -10.15 8.09
N ASN A 106 3.34 -9.79 9.26
CA ASN A 106 2.02 -10.26 9.70
C ASN A 106 1.02 -9.16 9.30
N LEU A 107 -0.14 -9.53 8.75
CA LEU A 107 -1.16 -8.56 8.39
C LEU A 107 -1.85 -8.03 9.65
N PRO A 108 -2.26 -6.76 9.68
CA PRO A 108 -3.06 -6.24 10.78
C PRO A 108 -4.43 -6.91 10.78
N THR A 109 -4.92 -7.27 11.97
CA THR A 109 -6.30 -7.76 12.19
C THR A 109 -7.30 -6.68 11.83
#